data_AF-A0AA37NNG3-F1
#
_entry.id   AF-A0AA37NNG3-F1
#
_cell.length_a   1.000
_cell.length_b   1.000
_cell.length_c   1.000
_cell.angle_alpha   90.00
_cell.angle_beta   90.00
_cell.angle_gamma   90.00
#
_symmetry.space_group_name_H-M   'P 1'
#
loop_
_entity.id
_entity.type
_entity.pdbx_description
1 polymer ?
#
loop_
_entity_poly.entity_id
_entity_poly.type
_entity_poly.pdbx_seq_one_letter_code
_entity_poly.pdbx_strand_id
1 'polypeptide(L)'
;MEEQVFFEREGVKVTNARFVVGAQTFAMSNITSVNPATEPPSRFVLILVLIVGVLITFTSPIFGGIVVAICALFLYLQKTKYHVMLHTAGGETKALTTEELEYFNHVVGALNQAIVHRG
;
A
#
# COMPACT_ATOMS: atom_id res chain seq x y z
N MET A 1 15.21 27.36 -13.77
CA MET A 1 14.35 27.02 -12.62
C MET A 1 15.06 25.92 -11.86
N GLU A 2 15.38 26.16 -10.61
CA GLU A 2 15.98 25.16 -9.72
C GLU A 2 14.96 24.04 -9.46
N GLU A 3 15.42 22.78 -9.47
CA GLU A 3 14.55 21.66 -9.10
C GLU A 3 14.31 21.71 -7.59
N GLN A 4 13.05 21.88 -7.19
CA GLN A 4 12.66 21.82 -5.79
C GLN A 4 12.35 20.39 -5.41
N VAL A 5 13.04 19.88 -4.38
CA VAL A 5 12.79 18.56 -3.81
C VAL A 5 11.74 18.69 -2.72
N PHE A 6 10.60 18.03 -2.90
CA PHE A 6 9.51 18.00 -1.92
C PHE A 6 9.64 16.81 -0.96
N PHE A 7 10.25 15.72 -1.42
CA PHE A 7 10.46 14.52 -0.61
C PHE A 7 11.62 13.69 -1.14
N GLU A 8 12.48 13.18 -0.26
CA GLU A 8 13.56 12.26 -0.60
C GLU A 8 13.83 11.30 0.57
N ARG A 9 13.40 10.04 0.43
CA ARG A 9 13.62 8.99 1.45
C ARG A 9 13.45 7.61 0.83
N GLU A 10 14.23 6.63 1.27
CA GLU A 10 14.09 5.19 0.92
C GLU A 10 13.95 4.88 -0.58
N GLY A 11 14.70 5.59 -1.43
CA GLY A 11 14.66 5.38 -2.88
C GLY A 11 13.42 5.97 -3.57
N VAL A 12 12.63 6.78 -2.85
CA VAL A 12 11.58 7.64 -3.41
C VAL A 12 12.06 9.08 -3.39
N LYS A 13 12.00 9.74 -4.55
CA LYS A 13 12.33 11.14 -4.71
C LYS A 13 11.21 11.85 -5.47
N VAL A 14 10.59 12.83 -4.81
CA VAL A 14 9.55 13.69 -5.39
C VAL A 14 10.16 15.07 -5.60
N THR A 15 10.21 15.50 -6.85
CA THR A 15 10.62 16.85 -7.25
C THR A 15 9.52 17.52 -8.05
N ASN A 16 9.66 18.82 -8.36
CA ASN A 16 8.73 19.51 -9.26
C ASN A 16 8.72 18.95 -10.69
N ALA A 17 9.84 18.35 -11.15
CA ALA A 17 9.97 17.86 -12.52
C ALA A 17 9.75 16.34 -12.65
N ARG A 18 10.17 15.56 -11.65
CA ARG A 18 10.22 14.10 -11.70
C ARG A 18 9.84 13.47 -10.37
N PHE A 19 9.13 12.36 -10.46
CA PHE A 19 8.90 11.41 -9.38
C PHE A 19 9.65 10.12 -9.66
N VAL A 20 10.61 9.78 -8.80
CA VAL A 20 11.43 8.58 -8.91
C VAL A 20 11.08 7.65 -7.77
N VAL A 21 10.79 6.39 -8.09
CA VAL A 21 10.54 5.32 -7.12
C VAL A 21 11.34 4.09 -7.54
N GLY A 22 12.41 3.79 -6.81
CA GLY A 22 13.30 2.68 -7.15
C GLY A 22 13.85 2.81 -8.59
N ALA A 23 13.44 1.91 -9.48
CA ALA A 23 13.84 1.92 -10.90
C ALA A 23 12.87 2.68 -11.83
N GLN A 24 11.72 3.13 -11.32
CA GLN A 24 10.71 3.81 -12.12
C GLN A 24 10.87 5.32 -12.01
N THR A 25 10.78 6.03 -13.13
CA THR A 25 10.81 7.50 -13.18
C THR A 25 9.61 8.00 -13.94
N PHE A 26 8.78 8.81 -13.28
CA PHE A 26 7.61 9.45 -13.84
C PHE A 26 7.89 10.93 -14.00
N ALA A 27 7.66 11.46 -15.19
CA ALA A 27 7.70 12.91 -15.38
C ALA A 27 6.47 13.52 -14.70
N MET A 28 6.67 14.51 -13.83
CA MET A 28 5.57 15.24 -13.19
C MET A 28 4.68 15.91 -14.24
N SER A 29 5.21 16.17 -15.44
CA SER A 29 4.46 16.67 -16.60
C SER A 29 3.29 15.78 -17.02
N ASN A 30 3.43 14.47 -16.82
CA ASN A 30 2.49 13.48 -17.31
C ASN A 30 1.52 13.00 -16.23
N ILE A 31 1.78 13.33 -14.97
CA ILE A 31 0.91 12.99 -13.84
C ILE A 31 -0.20 14.05 -13.76
N THR A 32 -1.45 13.60 -13.85
CA THR A 32 -2.64 14.46 -13.79
C THR A 32 -3.28 14.44 -12.40
N SER A 33 -3.26 13.30 -11.72
CA SER A 33 -3.72 13.19 -10.34
C SER A 33 -3.03 12.03 -9.61
N VAL A 34 -3.05 12.11 -8.28
CA VAL A 34 -2.59 11.04 -7.39
C VAL A 34 -3.79 10.48 -6.66
N ASN A 35 -3.98 9.18 -6.75
CA ASN A 35 -5.06 8.46 -6.08
C ASN A 35 -4.48 7.53 -5.00
N PRO A 36 -4.74 7.80 -3.71
CA PRO A 36 -4.33 6.92 -2.64
C PRO A 36 -5.24 5.68 -2.58
N ALA A 37 -4.70 4.50 -2.92
CA ALA A 37 -5.42 3.24 -2.84
C ALA A 37 -4.96 2.45 -1.60
N THR A 38 -5.92 1.97 -0.80
CA THR A 38 -5.66 1.10 0.35
C THR A 38 -6.19 -0.29 0.06
N GLU A 39 -5.34 -1.30 0.22
CA GLU A 39 -5.72 -2.71 0.04
C GLU A 39 -5.76 -3.39 1.42
N PRO A 40 -6.94 -3.45 2.07
CA PRO A 40 -7.07 -4.17 3.32
C PRO A 40 -6.95 -5.68 3.06
N PRO A 41 -6.25 -6.42 3.92
CA PRO A 41 -6.11 -7.86 3.74
C PRO A 41 -7.48 -8.54 3.91
N SER A 42 -7.74 -9.58 3.12
CA SER A 42 -9.01 -10.31 3.11
C SER A 42 -9.17 -11.19 4.36
N ARG A 43 -9.57 -10.55 5.47
CA ARG A 43 -9.79 -11.24 6.76
C ARG A 43 -11.00 -12.17 6.74
N PHE A 44 -11.93 -11.99 5.80
CA PHE A 44 -13.18 -12.75 5.69
C PHE A 44 -12.95 -14.26 5.57
N VAL A 45 -12.02 -14.67 4.70
CA VAL A 45 -11.71 -16.10 4.47
C VAL A 45 -11.16 -16.73 5.75
N LEU A 46 -10.24 -16.03 6.42
CA LEU A 46 -9.63 -16.51 7.66
C LEU A 46 -10.61 -16.56 8.83
N ILE A 47 -11.56 -15.62 8.93
CA ILE A 47 -12.63 -15.66 9.93
C ILE A 47 -13.53 -16.88 9.70
N LEU A 48 -13.88 -17.17 8.44
CA LEU A 48 -14.70 -18.33 8.09
C LEU A 48 -13.97 -19.64 8.43
N VAL A 49 -12.68 -19.74 8.10
CA VAL A 49 -11.85 -20.91 8.47
C VAL A 49 -11.73 -21.04 10.00
N LEU A 50 -11.60 -19.94 10.73
CA LEU A 50 -11.54 -19.96 12.20
C LEU A 50 -12.84 -20.52 12.80
N ILE A 51 -14.01 -20.10 12.30
CA ILE A 51 -15.31 -20.63 12.73
C ILE A 51 -15.40 -22.14 12.47
N VAL A 52 -14.99 -22.60 11.29
CA VAL A 52 -14.96 -24.03 10.95
C VAL A 52 -13.97 -24.79 11.85
N GLY A 53 -12.79 -24.21 12.12
CA GLY A 53 -11.80 -24.77 13.03
C GLY A 53 -12.34 -24.95 14.45
N VAL A 54 -13.11 -23.99 14.95
CA VAL A 54 -13.79 -24.08 16.25
C VAL A 54 -14.89 -25.15 16.25
N LEU A 55 -15.58 -25.40 15.14
CA LEU A 55 -16.54 -26.50 15.08
C LEU A 55 -15.84 -27.87 15.12
N ILE A 56 -14.66 -27.99 14.52
CA ILE A 56 -13.87 -29.22 14.48
C ILE A 56 -13.26 -29.56 15.86
N THR A 57 -13.05 -28.59 16.75
CA THR A 57 -12.55 -28.89 18.11
C THR A 57 -13.53 -29.73 18.93
N PHE A 58 -14.85 -29.65 18.64
CA PHE A 58 -15.87 -30.46 19.32
C PHE A 58 -15.76 -31.96 18.99
N THR A 59 -15.25 -32.30 17.80
CA THR A 59 -15.07 -33.69 17.38
C THR A 59 -13.63 -34.17 17.60
N SER A 60 -12.64 -33.31 17.36
CA SER A 60 -11.22 -33.60 17.61
C SER A 60 -10.52 -32.38 18.22
N PRO A 61 -10.35 -32.33 19.55
CA PRO A 61 -9.86 -31.13 20.23
C PRO A 61 -8.42 -30.77 19.85
N ILE A 62 -7.56 -31.77 19.60
CA ILE A 62 -6.15 -31.56 19.23
C ILE A 62 -6.05 -30.98 17.80
N PHE A 63 -6.79 -31.54 16.85
CA PHE A 63 -6.71 -31.12 15.44
C PHE A 63 -7.34 -29.75 15.22
N GLY A 64 -8.52 -29.50 15.80
CA GLY A 64 -9.18 -28.20 15.75
C GLY A 64 -8.35 -27.10 16.43
N GLY A 65 -7.67 -27.41 17.55
CA GLY A 65 -6.80 -26.47 18.25
C GLY A 65 -5.62 -26.00 17.38
N ILE A 66 -4.99 -26.93 16.64
CA ILE A 66 -3.89 -26.60 15.72
C ILE A 66 -4.38 -25.69 14.58
N VAL A 67 -5.53 -26.01 13.98
CA VAL A 67 -6.11 -25.21 12.89
C VAL A 67 -6.43 -23.78 13.35
N VAL A 68 -7.06 -23.64 14.52
CA VAL A 68 -7.38 -22.33 15.10
C VAL A 68 -6.12 -21.53 15.40
N ALA A 69 -5.10 -22.16 15.99
CA ALA A 69 -3.82 -21.50 16.30
C ALA A 69 -3.12 -20.98 15.03
N ILE A 70 -3.09 -21.79 13.96
CA ILE A 70 -2.53 -21.40 12.67
C ILE A 70 -3.33 -20.24 12.06
N CYS A 71 -4.65 -20.33 12.02
CA CYS A 71 -5.49 -19.25 11.49
C CYS A 71 -5.35 -17.94 12.26
N ALA A 72 -5.28 -18.00 13.60
CA ALA A 72 -5.05 -16.82 14.44
C ALA A 72 -3.68 -16.18 14.16
N LEU A 73 -2.64 -17.00 13.96
CA LEU A 73 -1.30 -16.53 13.63
C LEU A 73 -1.25 -15.89 12.23
N PHE A 74 -1.89 -16.48 11.24
CA PHE A 74 -2.03 -15.88 9.91
C PHE A 74 -2.82 -14.57 9.92
N LEU A 75 -3.90 -14.48 10.72
CA LEU A 75 -4.64 -13.23 10.91
C LEU A 75 -3.78 -12.13 11.52
N TYR A 76 -2.93 -12.48 12.48
CA TYR A 76 -2.03 -11.52 13.13
C TYR A 76 -0.95 -11.00 12.18
N LEU A 77 -0.47 -11.83 11.24
CA LEU A 77 0.56 -11.47 10.28
C LEU A 77 0.04 -10.66 9.09
N GLN A 78 -1.28 -10.57 8.87
CA GLN A 78 -1.85 -9.83 7.74
C GLN A 78 -1.76 -8.31 7.95
N LYS A 79 -0.75 -7.69 7.32
CA LYS A 79 -0.58 -6.24 7.27
C LYS A 79 -1.33 -5.62 6.09
N THR A 80 -1.80 -4.39 6.30
CA THR A 80 -2.43 -3.57 5.26
C THR A 80 -1.38 -3.02 4.32
N LYS A 81 -1.63 -3.09 3.01
CA LYS A 81 -0.76 -2.49 2.00
C LYS A 81 -1.38 -1.21 1.47
N TYR A 82 -0.54 -0.20 1.33
CA TYR A 82 -0.88 1.10 0.80
C TYR A 82 -0.24 1.28 -0.57
N HIS A 83 -1.02 1.77 -1.51
CA HIS A 83 -0.64 1.87 -2.91
C HIS A 83 -0.86 3.30 -3.41
N VAL A 84 0.20 3.89 -3.95
CA VAL A 84 0.10 5.19 -4.62
C VAL A 84 -0.19 4.91 -6.09
N MET A 85 -1.41 5.23 -6.52
CA MET A 85 -1.82 5.13 -7.92
C MET A 85 -1.64 6.49 -8.57
N LEU A 86 -0.94 6.53 -9.70
CA LEU A 86 -0.77 7.72 -10.50
C LEU A 86 -1.67 7.63 -11.73
N HIS A 87 -2.48 8.66 -11.94
CA HIS A 87 -3.14 8.85 -13.22
C HIS A 87 -2.21 9.66 -14.12
N THR A 88 -1.95 9.09 -15.30
CA THR A 88 -1.17 9.74 -16.33
C THR A 88 -1.97 9.85 -17.62
N ALA A 89 -1.49 10.64 -18.57
CA ALA A 89 -2.09 10.71 -19.91
C ALA A 89 -2.19 9.34 -20.62
N GLY A 90 -1.34 8.38 -20.24
CA GLY A 90 -1.33 7.01 -20.77
C GLY A 90 -2.17 6.00 -19.99
N GLY A 91 -2.82 6.41 -18.89
CA GLY A 91 -3.60 5.53 -18.02
C GLY A 91 -3.16 5.58 -16.55
N GLU A 92 -3.76 4.70 -15.74
CA GLU A 92 -3.48 4.56 -14.32
C GLU A 92 -2.35 3.54 -14.08
N THR A 93 -1.39 3.87 -13.23
CA THR A 93 -0.27 2.98 -12.90
C THR A 93 0.03 3.01 -11.40
N LYS A 94 0.31 1.84 -10.84
CA LYS A 94 0.76 1.66 -9.46
C LYS A 94 2.23 2.07 -9.35
N ALA A 95 2.51 3.16 -8.66
CA ALA A 95 3.85 3.75 -8.61
C ALA A 95 4.63 3.43 -7.34
N LEU A 96 3.94 3.28 -6.21
CA LEU A 96 4.58 2.90 -4.94
C LEU A 96 3.67 1.96 -4.16
N THR A 97 4.28 0.99 -3.47
CA THR A 97 3.63 0.13 -2.49
C THR A 97 4.40 0.20 -1.18
N THR A 98 3.71 0.50 -0.09
CA THR A 98 4.31 0.53 1.25
C THR A 98 3.35 -0.06 2.28
N GLU A 99 3.88 -0.58 3.37
CA GLU A 99 3.09 -1.04 4.53
C GLU A 99 3.00 0.04 5.63
N GLU A 100 3.75 1.13 5.48
CA GLU A 100 3.82 2.22 6.45
C GLU A 100 2.91 3.38 6.04
N LEU A 101 1.86 3.62 6.84
CA LEU A 101 0.86 4.66 6.59
C LEU A 101 1.44 6.08 6.63
N GLU A 102 2.37 6.34 7.55
CA GLU A 102 2.99 7.67 7.70
C GLU A 102 3.83 8.01 6.46
N TYR A 103 4.71 7.08 6.04
CA TYR A 103 5.48 7.19 4.81
C TYR A 103 4.59 7.40 3.58
N PHE A 104 3.51 6.62 3.46
CA PHE A 104 2.53 6.76 2.40
C PHE A 104 1.93 8.19 2.34
N ASN A 105 1.47 8.71 3.49
CA ASN A 105 0.87 10.02 3.57
C ASN A 105 1.85 11.15 3.21
N HIS A 106 3.12 11.02 3.62
CA HIS A 106 4.16 11.97 3.24
C HIS A 106 4.42 11.98 1.74
N VAL A 107 4.51 10.81 1.09
CA VAL A 107 4.71 10.71 -0.36
C VAL A 107 3.53 11.30 -1.12
N VAL A 108 2.30 10.96 -0.73
CA VAL A 108 1.08 11.50 -1.36
C VAL A 108 1.00 13.03 -1.17
N GLY A 109 1.31 13.53 0.02
CA GLY A 109 1.35 14.96 0.30
C GLY A 109 2.38 15.69 -0.56
N ALA A 110 3.60 15.15 -0.66
CA ALA A 110 4.67 15.71 -1.48
C ALA A 110 4.31 15.73 -2.97
N LEU A 111 3.69 14.65 -3.48
CA LEU A 111 3.21 14.60 -4.85
C LEU A 111 2.14 15.65 -5.15
N ASN A 112 1.17 15.82 -4.24
CA ASN A 112 0.14 16.85 -4.38
C ASN A 112 0.76 18.26 -4.38
N GLN A 113 1.71 18.54 -3.49
CA GLN A 113 2.42 19.83 -3.48
C GLN A 113 3.21 20.07 -4.76
N ALA A 114 3.86 19.03 -5.30
CA ALA A 114 4.60 19.11 -6.54
C ALA A 114 3.69 19.34 -7.76
N ILE A 115 2.49 18.77 -7.80
CA ILE A 115 1.48 19.04 -8.84
C ILE A 115 1.00 20.50 -8.76
N VAL A 116 0.73 21.00 -7.56
CA VAL A 116 0.29 22.39 -7.36
C VAL A 116 1.38 23.39 -7.74
N HIS A 117 2.65 23.14 -7.41
CA HIS A 117 3.76 24.03 -7.78
C HIS A 117 4.10 24.02 -9.28
N ARG A 118 3.66 22.99 -10.00
CA ARG A 118 3.84 22.90 -11.46
C ARG A 118 2.79 23.74 -12.20
N GLY A 119 1.56 23.81 -11.70
CA GLY A 119 0.43 24.53 -12.31
C GLY A 119 0.44 26.00 -11.97
#